data_AF-A0A3R9M475-F1
#
_entry.id   AF-A0A3R9M475-F1
#
_cell.length_a   1.000
_cell.length_b   1.000
_cell.length_c   1.000
_cell.angle_alpha   90.00
_cell.angle_beta   90.00
_cell.angle_gamma   90.00
#
_symmetry.space_group_name_H-M   'P 1'
#
loop_
_entity.id
_entity.type
_entity.pdbx_description
1 polymer ?
#
loop_
_entity_poly.entity_id
_entity_poly.type
_entity_poly.pdbx_seq_one_letter_code
_entity_poly.pdbx_strand_id
1 'polypeptide(L)'
;MKNLKVLALLGLGCCLLACSRQKASESPQSRSSDSSSKASSTSQARSKTASSSQSSANQSSPSQSSASAESESSSQTSEKVREEETQPSRKEASSPIRKRLEVPMQIQRAWNTCAPTSVSMILAYRGVQASQEELARAMGTDETFGTHNVNAIRVLNQYLFGYAEVPAGQAGYHLATVTSSASNSEDMRLFKERLRKNIDDGYPLYYTIDNASIYPGHKGEHNVVGTGYELSADGSDLLAVYYIDPSYTVQDPVYGGLKKVTPEELLAAMCACQEPNYAW
;
A
#
# COMPACT_ATOMS: atom_id res chain seq x y z
N MET A 1 -6.81 52.23 23.16
CA MET A 1 -5.54 52.95 23.40
C MET A 1 -5.09 52.73 24.84
N LYS A 2 -3.82 52.36 25.01
CA LYS A 2 -2.98 52.35 26.24
C LYS A 2 -3.11 51.13 27.19
N ASN A 3 -2.26 50.11 26.93
CA ASN A 3 -1.09 49.66 27.71
C ASN A 3 -1.23 49.71 29.25
N LEU A 4 -0.72 48.80 30.09
CA LEU A 4 0.17 47.63 30.03
C LEU A 4 0.36 47.26 31.53
N LYS A 5 0.43 45.97 31.90
CA LYS A 5 1.40 45.47 32.90
C LYS A 5 1.37 43.94 32.97
N VAL A 6 2.47 43.38 32.47
CA VAL A 6 2.94 42.02 32.66
C VAL A 6 3.29 41.82 34.14
N LEU A 7 2.89 40.68 34.73
CA LEU A 7 3.52 40.15 35.92
C LEU A 7 3.88 38.68 35.66
N ALA A 8 5.17 38.44 35.47
CA ALA A 8 5.76 37.11 35.51
C ALA A 8 5.99 36.73 36.98
N LEU A 9 5.60 35.51 37.37
CA LEU A 9 6.15 34.85 38.54
C LEU A 9 6.73 33.51 38.12
N LEU A 10 8.05 33.41 38.23
CA LEU A 10 8.79 32.15 38.26
C LEU A 10 8.49 31.43 39.57
N GLY A 11 8.13 30.14 39.48
CA GLY A 11 8.09 29.21 40.59
C GLY A 11 9.11 28.09 40.35
N LEU A 12 10.24 28.19 41.03
CA LEU A 12 11.36 27.25 41.09
C LEU A 12 11.14 26.26 42.25
N GLY A 13 11.49 24.98 42.04
CA GLY A 13 11.61 23.96 43.09
C GLY A 13 10.54 22.86 42.96
N CYS A 14 10.84 21.57 43.03
CA CYS A 14 11.91 20.92 43.76
C CYS A 14 12.27 19.56 43.12
N CYS A 15 13.56 19.25 43.08
CA CYS A 15 14.11 17.92 42.81
C CYS A 15 13.58 16.90 43.82
N LEU A 16 13.10 15.74 43.33
CA LEU A 16 13.19 14.49 44.07
C LEU A 16 13.74 13.41 43.15
N LEU A 17 15.06 13.23 43.26
CA LEU A 17 15.77 12.02 42.91
C LEU A 17 15.33 10.92 43.88
N ALA A 18 14.81 9.81 43.36
CA ALA A 18 14.75 8.55 44.09
C ALA A 18 15.59 7.51 43.32
N CYS A 19 16.85 7.38 43.73
CA CYS A 19 17.65 6.19 43.47
C CYS A 19 17.25 5.10 44.47
N SER A 20 16.96 3.90 43.97
CA SER A 20 17.08 2.60 44.67
C SER A 20 16.87 1.52 43.61
N ARG A 21 17.60 0.42 43.52
CA ARG A 21 18.87 -0.06 44.06
C ARG A 21 19.08 -1.38 43.30
N GLN A 22 20.31 -1.67 42.87
CA GLN A 22 20.67 -2.94 42.23
C GLN A 22 20.30 -4.14 43.11
N LYS A 23 19.91 -5.25 42.48
CA LYS A 23 20.33 -6.57 42.94
C LYS A 23 20.60 -7.48 41.74
N ALA A 24 21.88 -7.81 41.57
CA ALA A 24 22.36 -8.90 40.75
C ALA A 24 22.47 -10.16 41.62
N SER A 25 22.09 -11.31 41.07
CA SER A 25 22.39 -12.71 41.47
C SER A 25 21.37 -13.58 40.69
N GLU A 26 21.67 -14.71 40.07
CA GLU A 26 22.85 -15.54 39.85
C GLU A 26 22.49 -16.47 38.67
N SER A 27 23.48 -16.81 37.84
CA SER A 27 23.39 -17.94 36.91
C SER A 27 23.61 -19.26 37.65
N PRO A 28 22.97 -20.35 37.22
CA PRO A 28 23.58 -21.67 37.32
C PRO A 28 24.06 -22.15 35.94
N GLN A 29 25.34 -22.49 35.88
CA GLN A 29 25.94 -23.30 34.82
C GLN A 29 25.53 -24.77 34.93
N SER A 30 25.71 -25.45 33.80
CA SER A 30 25.98 -26.87 33.58
C SER A 30 24.79 -27.79 33.29
N ARG A 31 24.72 -28.25 32.04
CA ARG A 31 25.10 -29.64 31.72
C ARG A 31 25.47 -29.79 30.25
N SER A 32 26.67 -30.31 30.08
CA SER A 32 27.34 -30.76 28.87
C SER A 32 26.59 -31.94 28.26
N SER A 33 26.61 -32.05 26.93
CA SER A 33 26.57 -33.33 26.23
C SER A 33 27.46 -33.24 25.01
N ASP A 34 28.57 -33.97 25.11
CA ASP A 34 29.54 -34.22 24.07
C ASP A 34 28.89 -34.85 22.82
N SER A 35 29.34 -34.44 21.66
CA SER A 35 29.53 -35.36 20.54
C SER A 35 30.68 -34.84 19.67
N SER A 36 31.83 -35.45 19.89
CA SER A 36 33.05 -35.26 19.14
C SER A 36 33.03 -36.02 17.81
N SER A 37 33.71 -35.41 16.83
CA SER A 37 34.51 -36.02 15.76
C SER A 37 33.80 -36.81 14.65
N LYS A 38 33.94 -36.37 13.39
CA LYS A 38 35.15 -36.67 12.59
C LYS A 38 35.22 -35.85 11.30
N ALA A 39 36.41 -35.34 11.04
CA ALA A 39 36.84 -34.70 9.80
C ALA A 39 37.19 -35.72 8.70
N SER A 40 37.19 -35.24 7.44
CA SER A 40 38.06 -35.60 6.29
C SER A 40 37.24 -35.51 5.00
N SER A 41 37.71 -35.12 3.82
CA SER A 41 38.90 -34.44 3.30
C SER A 41 38.60 -34.15 1.82
N THR A 42 39.10 -33.03 1.32
CA THR A 42 39.48 -32.73 -0.07
C THR A 42 39.41 -33.83 -1.13
N SER A 43 38.85 -33.51 -2.30
CA SER A 43 39.52 -33.75 -3.59
C SER A 43 38.97 -32.85 -4.71
N GLN A 44 39.93 -32.38 -5.51
CA GLN A 44 39.81 -31.52 -6.67
C GLN A 44 39.21 -32.26 -7.87
N ALA A 45 38.55 -31.53 -8.78
CA ALA A 45 38.71 -31.76 -10.21
C ALA A 45 38.42 -30.48 -11.00
N ARG A 46 39.45 -29.99 -11.67
CA ARG A 46 39.40 -29.01 -12.77
C ARG A 46 38.78 -29.65 -14.01
N SER A 47 38.03 -28.87 -14.77
CA SER A 47 37.99 -28.97 -16.25
C SER A 47 37.82 -27.58 -16.85
N LYS A 48 38.86 -27.11 -17.53
CA LYS A 48 38.84 -25.99 -18.50
C LYS A 48 38.30 -26.51 -19.85
N THR A 49 37.77 -25.61 -20.69
CA THR A 49 38.02 -25.41 -22.15
C THR A 49 36.90 -24.47 -22.67
N ALA A 50 37.15 -23.17 -22.89
CA ALA A 50 37.58 -22.51 -24.14
C ALA A 50 36.56 -22.67 -25.30
N SER A 51 35.79 -21.63 -25.60
CA SER A 51 36.03 -20.59 -26.63
C SER A 51 35.54 -20.98 -28.02
N SER A 52 34.54 -20.25 -28.54
CA SER A 52 34.47 -19.89 -29.97
C SER A 52 33.67 -18.60 -30.13
N SER A 53 34.37 -17.59 -30.62
CA SER A 53 33.90 -16.32 -31.14
C SER A 53 33.08 -16.53 -32.42
N GLN A 54 32.09 -15.68 -32.70
CA GLN A 54 32.05 -14.97 -33.98
C GLN A 54 31.03 -13.83 -33.99
N SER A 55 31.57 -12.68 -34.38
CA SER A 55 30.96 -11.43 -34.82
C SER A 55 30.03 -11.59 -36.02
N SER A 56 29.04 -10.71 -36.14
CA SER A 56 28.90 -9.84 -37.30
C SER A 56 27.90 -8.71 -37.04
N ALA A 57 28.41 -7.49 -37.15
CA ALA A 57 27.62 -6.29 -37.37
C ALA A 57 27.07 -6.30 -38.81
N ASN A 58 25.90 -5.70 -39.03
CA ASN A 58 25.72 -4.92 -40.25
C ASN A 58 24.77 -3.74 -40.02
N GLN A 59 25.23 -2.58 -40.48
CA GLN A 59 24.54 -1.30 -40.46
C GLN A 59 23.59 -1.15 -41.66
N SER A 60 22.66 -0.19 -41.53
CA SER A 60 22.32 0.88 -42.51
C SER A 60 20.83 0.97 -42.88
N SER A 61 20.24 2.11 -42.47
CA SER A 61 19.00 2.75 -42.96
C SER A 61 19.20 3.33 -44.39
N PRO A 62 18.39 4.28 -44.94
CA PRO A 62 16.97 4.69 -44.74
C PRO A 62 16.23 4.92 -46.10
N SER A 63 14.95 5.34 -46.10
CA SER A 63 14.29 6.33 -47.03
C SER A 63 12.75 6.33 -46.85
N GLN A 64 12.11 7.43 -46.42
CA GLN A 64 11.46 8.51 -47.22
C GLN A 64 10.16 8.05 -47.95
N SER A 65 8.94 8.39 -47.52
CA SER A 65 8.16 9.65 -47.52
C SER A 65 7.25 9.85 -48.75
N SER A 66 6.11 10.53 -48.53
CA SER A 66 5.15 11.16 -49.49
C SER A 66 4.14 10.20 -50.18
N ALA A 67 2.90 10.54 -50.53
CA ALA A 67 2.12 11.79 -50.52
C ALA A 67 0.61 11.50 -50.63
N SER A 68 -0.19 12.52 -50.27
CA SER A 68 -1.64 12.66 -50.41
C SER A 68 -2.11 12.94 -51.86
N ALA A 69 -3.38 12.60 -52.16
CA ALA A 69 -4.33 13.31 -53.06
C ALA A 69 -5.63 12.47 -53.11
N GLU A 70 -6.76 12.91 -52.53
CA GLU A 70 -7.82 13.72 -53.15
C GLU A 70 -8.32 13.22 -54.51
N SER A 71 -9.61 12.87 -54.57
CA SER A 71 -10.47 13.08 -55.75
C SER A 71 -11.93 13.13 -55.33
N GLU A 72 -12.58 14.17 -55.83
CA GLU A 72 -13.93 14.64 -55.53
C GLU A 72 -15.04 13.86 -56.26
N SER A 73 -16.25 13.98 -55.68
CA SER A 73 -17.53 14.27 -56.32
C SER A 73 -18.00 13.47 -57.55
N SER A 74 -19.11 12.76 -57.37
CA SER A 74 -20.25 12.87 -58.29
C SER A 74 -21.56 12.43 -57.65
N SER A 75 -22.51 13.36 -57.69
CA SER A 75 -23.91 13.25 -57.33
C SER A 75 -24.65 12.25 -58.20
N GLN A 76 -25.54 11.44 -57.62
CA GLN A 76 -26.79 11.06 -58.29
C GLN A 76 -27.86 10.57 -57.29
N THR A 77 -29.03 11.14 -57.50
CA THR A 77 -30.33 10.98 -56.85
C THR A 77 -30.90 9.57 -56.94
N SER A 78 -31.49 9.06 -55.85
CA SER A 78 -32.68 8.19 -55.91
C SER A 78 -33.38 8.17 -54.54
N GLU A 79 -34.64 8.63 -54.51
CA GLU A 79 -35.57 8.37 -53.43
C GLU A 79 -35.87 6.87 -53.34
N LYS A 80 -35.75 6.29 -52.14
CA LYS A 80 -36.49 5.07 -51.76
C LYS A 80 -36.58 4.92 -50.24
N VAL A 81 -37.80 5.15 -49.75
CA VAL A 81 -38.47 4.55 -48.57
C VAL A 81 -37.55 3.78 -47.61
N ARG A 82 -37.38 4.31 -46.39
CA ARG A 82 -36.84 3.55 -45.27
C ARG A 82 -37.58 3.92 -43.99
N GLU A 83 -37.88 2.86 -43.25
CA GLU A 83 -38.70 2.77 -42.05
C GLU A 83 -38.37 3.82 -41.00
N GLU A 84 -39.43 4.27 -40.32
CA GLU A 84 -39.37 5.03 -39.08
C GLU A 84 -38.74 4.13 -37.99
N GLU A 85 -37.40 4.06 -37.97
CA GLU A 85 -36.66 3.55 -36.83
C GLU A 85 -36.96 4.45 -35.65
N THR A 86 -37.86 3.98 -34.78
CA THR A 86 -38.01 4.48 -33.42
C THR A 86 -36.66 4.30 -32.74
N GLN A 87 -35.87 5.36 -32.76
CA GLN A 87 -34.57 5.44 -32.11
C GLN A 87 -34.79 5.09 -30.63
N PRO A 88 -34.24 3.98 -30.10
CA PRO A 88 -34.31 3.73 -28.68
C PRO A 88 -33.48 4.86 -28.05
N SER A 89 -34.18 5.76 -27.35
CA SER A 89 -33.57 6.74 -26.46
C SER A 89 -32.50 6.00 -25.66
N ARG A 90 -31.23 6.19 -26.03
CA ARG A 90 -30.09 5.78 -25.21
C ARG A 90 -30.31 6.52 -23.90
N LYS A 91 -30.84 5.81 -22.89
CA LYS A 91 -30.65 6.23 -21.52
C LYS A 91 -29.14 6.35 -21.38
N GLU A 92 -28.64 7.58 -21.30
CA GLU A 92 -27.25 7.79 -20.90
C GLU A 92 -27.08 7.04 -19.59
N ALA A 93 -26.31 5.96 -19.62
CA ALA A 93 -25.98 5.23 -18.40
C ALA A 93 -25.25 6.24 -17.51
N SER A 94 -25.82 6.53 -16.34
CA SER A 94 -25.18 7.43 -15.39
C SER A 94 -23.77 6.91 -15.09
N SER A 95 -22.79 7.82 -15.08
CA SER A 95 -21.40 7.45 -14.83
C SER A 95 -21.20 7.03 -13.38
N PRO A 96 -20.25 6.10 -13.09
CA PRO A 96 -19.90 5.70 -11.72
C PRO A 96 -19.48 6.90 -10.85
N ILE A 97 -19.88 6.91 -9.58
CA ILE A 97 -19.50 7.95 -8.61
C ILE A 97 -18.14 7.59 -8.02
N ARG A 98 -17.12 8.43 -8.21
CA ARG A 98 -15.75 8.19 -7.72
C ARG A 98 -15.34 9.20 -6.66
N LYS A 99 -14.72 8.72 -5.57
CA LYS A 99 -14.05 9.57 -4.58
C LYS A 99 -12.64 9.05 -4.30
N ARG A 100 -11.67 9.96 -4.26
CA ARG A 100 -10.26 9.64 -4.02
C ARG A 100 -9.59 10.74 -3.21
N LEU A 101 -8.77 10.33 -2.25
CA LEU A 101 -7.85 11.16 -1.49
C LEU A 101 -6.52 11.27 -2.25
N GLU A 102 -5.99 12.48 -2.35
CA GLU A 102 -4.70 12.73 -3.01
C GLU A 102 -3.53 12.46 -2.05
N VAL A 103 -3.37 11.19 -1.67
CA VAL A 103 -2.26 10.72 -0.82
C VAL A 103 -0.96 10.80 -1.62
N PRO A 104 0.10 11.44 -1.09
CA PRO A 104 1.37 11.55 -1.79
C PRO A 104 2.03 10.17 -1.92
N MET A 105 2.36 9.77 -3.14
CA MET A 105 3.08 8.54 -3.41
C MET A 105 4.50 8.61 -2.82
N GLN A 106 4.91 7.57 -2.09
CA GLN A 106 6.29 7.34 -1.71
C GLN A 106 6.70 5.91 -2.06
N ILE A 107 7.93 5.74 -2.52
CA ILE A 107 8.48 4.42 -2.86
C ILE A 107 9.20 3.84 -1.64
N GLN A 108 8.98 2.56 -1.37
CA GLN A 108 9.67 1.84 -0.30
C GLN A 108 11.16 1.68 -0.63
N ARG A 109 12.02 1.78 0.39
CA ARG A 109 13.48 1.74 0.20
C ARG A 109 14.08 0.33 0.15
N ALA A 110 13.40 -0.64 0.74
CA ALA A 110 13.80 -2.04 0.79
C ALA A 110 12.56 -2.97 0.83
N TRP A 111 12.75 -4.26 0.53
CA TRP A 111 11.67 -5.25 0.44
C TRP A 111 10.78 -5.31 1.70
N ASN A 112 11.35 -5.09 2.88
CA ASN A 112 10.70 -5.17 4.19
C ASN A 112 10.15 -3.83 4.71
N THR A 113 10.18 -2.77 3.89
CA THR A 113 9.81 -1.40 4.32
C THR A 113 8.46 -0.93 3.76
N CYS A 114 7.61 -1.84 3.28
CA CYS A 114 6.27 -1.52 2.79
C CYS A 114 5.39 -0.86 3.89
N ALA A 115 5.34 -1.43 5.10
CA ALA A 115 4.60 -0.86 6.23
C ALA A 115 5.04 0.57 6.63
N PRO A 116 6.33 0.85 6.93
CA PRO A 116 6.74 2.20 7.29
C PRO A 116 6.56 3.19 6.14
N THR A 117 6.64 2.75 4.89
CA THR A 117 6.34 3.61 3.72
C THR A 117 4.85 3.93 3.64
N SER A 118 3.98 2.94 3.78
CA SER A 118 2.53 3.14 3.79
C SER A 118 2.08 4.05 4.93
N VAL A 119 2.63 3.88 6.14
CA VAL A 119 2.38 4.81 7.25
C VAL A 119 2.92 6.21 6.96
N SER A 120 4.13 6.34 6.39
CA SER A 120 4.70 7.63 5.98
C SER A 120 3.77 8.37 5.00
N MET A 121 3.17 7.66 4.05
CA MET A 121 2.23 8.24 3.09
C MET A 121 0.94 8.72 3.76
N ILE A 122 0.37 7.93 4.69
CA ILE A 122 -0.81 8.33 5.47
C ILE A 122 -0.51 9.56 6.32
N LEU A 123 0.64 9.59 7.00
CA LEU A 123 1.08 10.73 7.81
C LEU A 123 1.29 11.98 6.95
N ALA A 124 1.97 11.84 5.80
CA ALA A 124 2.22 12.95 4.89
C ALA A 124 0.93 13.55 4.34
N TYR A 125 -0.06 12.72 4.03
CA TYR A 125 -1.41 13.19 3.65
C TYR A 125 -2.08 14.01 4.76
N ARG A 126 -1.81 13.69 6.03
CA ARG A 126 -2.30 14.43 7.20
C ARG A 126 -1.41 15.61 7.60
N GLY A 127 -0.41 15.95 6.78
CA GLY A 127 0.53 17.05 7.05
C GLY A 127 1.58 16.72 8.11
N VAL A 128 1.73 15.45 8.51
CA VAL A 128 2.73 14.99 9.48
C VAL A 128 3.93 14.43 8.73
N GLN A 129 5.12 14.96 9.03
CA GLN A 129 6.36 14.52 8.43
C GLN A 129 7.06 13.51 9.35
N ALA A 130 7.32 12.32 8.83
CA ALA A 130 8.14 11.30 9.48
C ALA A 130 8.92 10.55 8.40
N SER A 131 10.21 10.27 8.65
CA SER A 131 11.02 9.53 7.67
C SER A 131 10.69 8.03 7.69
N GLN A 132 10.86 7.34 6.57
CA GLN A 132 10.69 5.89 6.52
C GLN A 132 11.64 5.18 7.50
N GLU A 133 12.86 5.68 7.70
CA GLU A 133 13.84 5.13 8.65
C GLU A 133 13.39 5.27 10.11
N GLU A 134 12.85 6.43 10.46
CA GLU A 134 12.31 6.70 11.80
C GLU A 134 11.12 5.78 12.09
N LEU A 135 10.20 5.68 11.14
CA LEU A 135 9.03 4.82 11.24
C LEU A 135 9.42 3.35 11.31
N ALA A 136 10.37 2.89 10.48
CA ALA A 136 10.86 1.52 10.52
C ALA A 136 11.42 1.15 11.90
N ARG A 137 12.21 2.04 12.51
CA ARG A 137 12.73 1.84 13.87
C ARG A 137 11.60 1.81 14.91
N ALA A 138 10.65 2.74 14.82
CA ALA A 138 9.54 2.83 15.78
C ALA A 138 8.58 1.62 15.70
N MET A 139 8.40 1.07 14.50
CA MET A 139 7.52 -0.08 14.24
C MET A 139 8.20 -1.43 14.50
N GLY A 140 9.52 -1.42 14.76
CA GLY A 140 10.30 -2.64 14.93
C GLY A 140 10.45 -3.42 13.63
N THR A 141 10.59 -2.73 12.49
CA THR A 141 10.82 -3.38 11.20
C THR A 141 12.14 -4.16 11.21
N ASP A 142 12.09 -5.44 10.84
CA ASP A 142 13.27 -6.31 10.79
C ASP A 142 13.42 -7.05 9.44
N GLU A 143 14.52 -7.80 9.30
CA GLU A 143 14.85 -8.56 8.09
C GLU A 143 14.19 -9.95 8.01
N THR A 144 13.45 -10.36 9.04
CA THR A 144 12.83 -11.69 9.11
C THR A 144 11.38 -11.68 8.66
N PHE A 145 10.62 -10.70 9.14
CA PHE A 145 9.20 -10.55 8.86
C PHE A 145 8.89 -9.21 8.19
N GLY A 146 9.73 -8.19 8.40
CA GLY A 146 9.36 -6.81 8.13
C GLY A 146 8.65 -6.25 9.35
N THR A 147 7.39 -5.84 9.22
CA THR A 147 6.67 -5.13 10.29
C THR A 147 5.36 -5.82 10.59
N HIS A 148 5.13 -6.17 11.86
CA HIS A 148 3.80 -6.59 12.31
C HIS A 148 2.80 -5.44 12.23
N ASN A 149 1.62 -5.70 11.66
CA ASN A 149 0.57 -4.70 11.45
C ASN A 149 0.14 -4.02 12.76
N VAL A 150 0.14 -4.75 13.88
CA VAL A 150 -0.11 -4.17 15.21
C VAL A 150 0.88 -3.06 15.57
N ASN A 151 2.15 -3.19 15.21
CA ASN A 151 3.14 -2.16 15.48
C ASN A 151 3.00 -0.98 14.51
N ALA A 152 2.74 -1.24 13.23
CA ALA A 152 2.49 -0.19 12.25
C ALA A 152 1.32 0.72 12.68
N ILE A 153 0.20 0.12 13.11
CA ILE A 153 -0.99 0.87 13.52
C ILE A 153 -0.82 1.54 14.88
N ARG A 154 -0.11 0.93 15.82
CA ARG A 154 0.27 1.59 17.09
C ARG A 154 1.08 2.86 16.86
N VAL A 155 2.08 2.80 15.98
CA VAL A 155 2.89 3.97 15.63
C VAL A 155 2.05 5.01 14.89
N LEU A 156 1.26 4.61 13.88
CA LEU A 156 0.37 5.51 13.17
C LEU A 156 -0.58 6.26 14.12
N ASN A 157 -1.20 5.56 15.05
CA ASN A 157 -2.09 6.18 16.04
C ASN A 157 -1.35 7.11 17.00
N GLN A 158 -0.14 6.75 17.41
CA GLN A 158 0.68 7.61 18.27
C GLN A 158 0.98 8.96 17.60
N TYR A 159 1.24 8.97 16.29
CA TYR A 159 1.48 10.19 15.52
C TYR A 159 0.21 11.02 15.30
N LEU A 160 -0.92 10.38 15.00
CA LEU A 160 -2.15 11.09 14.59
C LEU A 160 -3.06 11.48 15.77
N PHE A 161 -3.11 10.66 16.82
CA PHE A 161 -4.09 10.78 17.90
C PHE A 161 -3.44 10.87 19.29
N GLY A 162 -2.12 10.64 19.39
CA GLY A 162 -1.36 10.78 20.63
C GLY A 162 -1.37 9.56 21.55
N TYR A 163 -1.94 8.44 21.10
CA TYR A 163 -1.94 7.16 21.82
C TYR A 163 -1.65 6.00 20.87
N ALA A 164 -0.92 4.99 21.37
CA ALA A 164 -0.62 3.79 20.59
C ALA A 164 -1.84 2.85 20.49
N GLU A 165 -2.62 2.71 21.56
CA GLU A 165 -3.83 1.89 21.61
C GLU A 165 -5.04 2.80 21.68
N VAL A 166 -6.03 2.55 20.82
CA VAL A 166 -7.22 3.40 20.73
C VAL A 166 -8.16 3.09 21.90
N PRO A 167 -8.40 4.04 22.82
CA PRO A 167 -9.35 3.82 23.90
C PRO A 167 -10.76 3.65 23.35
N ALA A 168 -11.62 2.92 24.09
CA ALA A 168 -12.99 2.69 23.68
C ALA A 168 -13.73 4.01 23.39
N GLY A 169 -14.37 4.10 22.22
CA GLY A 169 -15.14 5.27 21.79
C GLY A 169 -14.30 6.47 21.33
N GLN A 170 -12.98 6.35 21.23
CA GLN A 170 -12.11 7.38 20.68
C GLN A 170 -11.82 7.13 19.19
N ALA A 171 -11.47 8.20 18.47
CA ALA A 171 -11.12 8.13 17.05
C ALA A 171 -9.70 7.60 16.84
N GLY A 172 -9.53 6.52 16.10
CA GLY A 172 -8.20 6.03 15.75
C GLY A 172 -8.27 4.96 14.69
N TYR A 173 -7.12 4.56 14.17
CA TYR A 173 -7.03 3.41 13.28
C TYR A 173 -7.19 2.12 14.09
N HIS A 174 -8.16 1.30 13.69
CA HIS A 174 -8.43 -0.01 14.27
C HIS A 174 -8.07 -1.11 13.28
N LEU A 175 -7.32 -2.12 13.74
CA LEU A 175 -7.11 -3.32 12.96
C LEU A 175 -8.40 -4.13 12.90
N ALA A 176 -8.83 -4.45 11.68
CA ALA A 176 -9.81 -5.46 11.39
C ALA A 176 -9.08 -6.70 10.84
N THR A 177 -9.54 -7.89 11.23
CA THR A 177 -9.08 -9.16 10.67
C THR A 177 -10.10 -9.65 9.66
N VAL A 178 -9.66 -9.92 8.44
CA VAL A 178 -10.48 -10.49 7.37
C VAL A 178 -10.40 -12.01 7.47
N THR A 179 -11.55 -12.64 7.56
CA THR A 179 -11.73 -14.09 7.65
C THR A 179 -12.46 -14.67 6.45
N SER A 180 -13.17 -13.83 5.67
CA SER A 180 -13.90 -14.24 4.48
C SER A 180 -13.94 -13.14 3.41
N SER A 181 -13.65 -13.51 2.17
CA SER A 181 -13.80 -12.66 0.98
C SER A 181 -15.12 -12.87 0.24
N ALA A 182 -16.02 -13.71 0.75
CA ALA A 182 -17.32 -13.95 0.12
C ALA A 182 -18.14 -12.65 0.06
N SER A 183 -18.79 -12.38 -1.07
CA SER A 183 -19.51 -11.11 -1.30
C SER A 183 -20.63 -10.84 -0.30
N ASN A 184 -21.20 -11.89 0.29
CA ASN A 184 -22.25 -11.83 1.31
C ASN A 184 -21.73 -11.99 2.75
N SER A 185 -20.41 -11.96 2.98
CA SER A 185 -19.83 -12.07 4.31
C SER A 185 -20.01 -10.78 5.11
N GLU A 186 -19.99 -10.92 6.44
CA GLU A 186 -19.97 -9.75 7.33
C GLU A 186 -18.70 -8.91 7.14
N ASP A 187 -17.57 -9.56 6.85
CA ASP A 187 -16.31 -8.86 6.55
C ASP A 187 -16.43 -7.97 5.31
N MET A 188 -17.07 -8.46 4.25
CA MET A 188 -17.31 -7.69 3.03
C MET A 188 -18.23 -6.49 3.31
N ARG A 189 -19.32 -6.72 4.04
CA ARG A 189 -20.27 -5.68 4.42
C ARG A 189 -19.59 -4.58 5.24
N LEU A 190 -18.86 -4.96 6.29
CA LEU A 190 -18.13 -4.04 7.16
C LEU A 190 -17.00 -3.33 6.42
N PHE A 191 -16.27 -4.02 5.54
CA PHE A 191 -15.21 -3.41 4.74
C PHE A 191 -15.76 -2.30 3.84
N LYS A 192 -16.84 -2.57 3.08
CA LYS A 192 -17.46 -1.57 2.20
C LYS A 192 -17.95 -0.36 2.99
N GLU A 193 -18.58 -0.58 4.16
CA GLU A 193 -19.04 0.47 5.07
C GLU A 193 -17.87 1.34 5.57
N ARG A 194 -16.81 0.71 6.09
CA ARG A 194 -15.63 1.38 6.64
C ARG A 194 -14.84 2.11 5.56
N LEU A 195 -14.60 1.50 4.41
CA LEU A 195 -13.93 2.13 3.27
C LEU A 195 -14.64 3.42 2.87
N ARG A 196 -15.96 3.36 2.67
CA ARG A 196 -16.74 4.55 2.30
C ARG A 196 -16.63 5.62 3.37
N LYS A 197 -16.90 5.27 4.62
CA LYS A 197 -16.85 6.20 5.75
C LYS A 197 -15.47 6.88 5.89
N ASN A 198 -14.40 6.10 5.87
CA ASN A 198 -13.04 6.62 6.04
C ASN A 198 -12.62 7.57 4.92
N ILE A 199 -12.84 7.17 3.67
CA ILE A 199 -12.56 8.03 2.52
C ILE A 199 -13.47 9.26 2.56
N ASP A 200 -14.72 9.12 3.02
CA ASP A 200 -15.62 10.25 3.18
C ASP A 200 -15.14 11.27 4.21
N ASP A 201 -14.59 10.78 5.32
CA ASP A 201 -14.03 11.56 6.42
C ASP A 201 -12.58 12.03 6.18
N GLY A 202 -11.99 11.69 5.03
CA GLY A 202 -10.62 12.09 4.68
C GLY A 202 -9.54 11.33 5.45
N TYR A 203 -9.74 10.03 5.69
CA TYR A 203 -8.74 9.13 6.28
C TYR A 203 -8.44 7.99 5.29
N PRO A 204 -7.21 7.92 4.74
CA PRO A 204 -6.79 6.78 3.93
C PRO A 204 -6.79 5.50 4.75
N LEU A 205 -6.95 4.34 4.12
CA LEU A 205 -6.89 3.05 4.82
C LEU A 205 -5.49 2.43 4.69
N TYR A 206 -5.15 1.51 5.59
CA TYR A 206 -3.95 0.69 5.51
C TYR A 206 -4.36 -0.75 5.20
N TYR A 207 -3.80 -1.36 4.16
CA TYR A 207 -4.13 -2.73 3.76
C TYR A 207 -2.91 -3.63 3.83
N THR A 208 -3.11 -4.89 4.19
CA THR A 208 -2.14 -5.97 4.02
C THR A 208 -2.65 -6.91 2.95
N ILE A 209 -1.89 -7.10 1.88
CA ILE A 209 -2.26 -7.96 0.75
C ILE A 209 -1.18 -9.00 0.51
N ASP A 210 -1.58 -10.20 0.09
CA ASP A 210 -0.66 -11.16 -0.47
C ASP A 210 -0.34 -10.77 -1.92
N ASN A 211 0.94 -10.55 -2.21
CA ASN A 211 1.37 -10.12 -3.55
C ASN A 211 1.03 -11.16 -4.62
N ALA A 212 1.07 -12.46 -4.31
CA ALA A 212 0.82 -13.50 -5.32
C ALA A 212 -0.65 -13.50 -5.78
N SER A 213 -1.55 -13.01 -4.93
CA SER A 213 -2.99 -12.88 -5.21
C SER A 213 -3.31 -11.72 -6.16
N ILE A 214 -2.44 -10.71 -6.23
CA ILE A 214 -2.64 -9.50 -7.05
C ILE A 214 -1.71 -9.46 -8.26
N TYR A 215 -0.45 -9.88 -8.09
CA TYR A 215 0.62 -9.77 -9.07
C TYR A 215 1.22 -11.15 -9.37
N PRO A 216 0.89 -11.76 -10.52
CA PRO A 216 1.46 -13.05 -10.91
C PRO A 216 2.99 -13.06 -10.88
N GLY A 217 3.57 -14.03 -10.17
CA GLY A 217 5.02 -14.20 -10.04
C GLY A 217 5.65 -13.44 -8.85
N HIS A 218 4.88 -12.62 -8.14
CA HIS A 218 5.30 -12.00 -6.89
C HIS A 218 4.92 -12.88 -5.69
N LYS A 219 5.50 -12.58 -4.52
CA LYS A 219 5.30 -13.36 -3.29
C LYS A 219 5.37 -12.45 -2.07
N GLY A 220 4.85 -12.97 -0.96
CA GLY A 220 4.94 -12.34 0.34
C GLY A 220 3.86 -11.30 0.57
N GLU A 221 3.67 -10.97 1.85
CA GLU A 221 2.76 -9.92 2.26
C GLU A 221 3.31 -8.54 1.90
N HIS A 222 2.37 -7.62 1.70
CA HIS A 222 2.70 -6.28 1.29
C HIS A 222 1.69 -5.28 1.83
N ASN A 223 2.19 -4.17 2.35
CA ASN A 223 1.33 -3.13 2.90
C ASN A 223 1.16 -1.98 1.92
N VAL A 224 -0.10 -1.63 1.64
CA VAL A 224 -0.48 -0.59 0.68
C VAL A 224 -1.49 0.38 1.30
N VAL A 225 -1.71 1.55 0.66
CA VAL A 225 -2.58 2.61 1.21
C VAL A 225 -3.86 2.73 0.40
N GLY A 226 -5.02 2.45 1.01
CA GLY A 226 -6.34 2.69 0.42
C GLY A 226 -6.65 4.18 0.31
N THR A 227 -6.90 4.65 -0.92
CA THR A 227 -7.05 6.07 -1.23
C THR A 227 -8.43 6.42 -1.76
N GLY A 228 -9.28 5.47 -2.13
CA GLY A 228 -10.58 5.82 -2.68
C GLY A 228 -11.46 4.64 -3.04
N TYR A 229 -12.64 4.97 -3.56
CA TYR A 229 -13.60 3.99 -4.05
C TYR A 229 -14.33 4.50 -5.30
N GLU A 230 -14.98 3.56 -5.99
CA GLU A 230 -15.94 3.80 -7.06
C GLU A 230 -17.25 3.11 -6.71
N LEU A 231 -18.36 3.82 -6.78
CA LEU A 231 -19.70 3.28 -6.58
C LEU A 231 -20.39 2.99 -7.92
N SER A 232 -21.39 2.11 -7.86
CA SER A 232 -22.39 1.99 -8.91
C SER A 232 -23.07 3.34 -9.16
N ALA A 233 -23.67 3.47 -10.33
CA ALA A 233 -24.22 4.75 -10.77
C ALA A 233 -25.44 5.22 -9.95
N ASP A 234 -26.12 4.30 -9.25
CA ASP A 234 -27.16 4.55 -8.26
C ASP A 234 -26.62 4.71 -6.82
N GLY A 235 -25.30 4.54 -6.63
CA GLY A 235 -24.63 4.64 -5.34
C GLY A 235 -24.90 3.51 -4.35
N SER A 236 -25.53 2.42 -4.81
CA SER A 236 -25.96 1.30 -3.95
C SER A 236 -24.85 0.31 -3.63
N ASP A 237 -23.84 0.17 -4.49
CA ASP A 237 -22.74 -0.77 -4.30
C ASP A 237 -21.37 -0.14 -4.58
N LEU A 238 -20.34 -0.73 -3.98
CA LEU A 238 -18.93 -0.34 -4.16
C LEU A 238 -18.29 -1.27 -5.18
N LEU A 239 -18.04 -0.74 -6.38
CA LEU A 239 -17.53 -1.48 -7.54
C LEU A 239 -16.01 -1.63 -7.52
N ALA A 240 -15.30 -0.66 -6.94
CA ALA A 240 -13.85 -0.71 -6.90
C ALA A 240 -13.25 0.05 -5.73
N VAL A 241 -12.06 -0.38 -5.35
CA VAL A 241 -11.17 0.23 -4.36
C VAL A 241 -9.95 0.77 -5.11
N TYR A 242 -9.54 1.99 -4.75
CA TYR A 242 -8.26 2.55 -5.18
C TYR A 242 -7.25 2.46 -4.04
N TYR A 243 -6.04 2.04 -4.34
CA TYR A 243 -4.93 2.08 -3.40
C TYR A 243 -3.63 2.50 -4.09
N ILE A 244 -2.67 3.00 -3.31
CA ILE A 244 -1.31 3.26 -3.79
C ILE A 244 -0.39 2.20 -3.21
N ASP A 245 0.33 1.54 -4.11
CA ASP A 245 1.35 0.54 -3.82
C ASP A 245 2.74 1.20 -3.73
N PRO A 246 3.45 1.11 -2.59
CA PRO A 246 4.77 1.70 -2.43
C PRO A 246 5.91 0.88 -3.07
N SER A 247 5.64 -0.31 -3.62
CA SER A 247 6.69 -1.17 -4.17
C SER A 247 7.25 -0.59 -5.46
N TYR A 248 8.57 -0.43 -5.49
CA TYR A 248 9.30 0.00 -6.70
C TYR A 248 9.13 -0.97 -7.88
N THR A 249 8.65 -2.21 -7.66
CA THR A 249 8.49 -3.21 -8.72
C THR A 249 7.18 -3.10 -9.48
N VAL A 250 6.21 -2.30 -9.00
CA VAL A 250 4.88 -2.20 -9.60
C VAL A 250 4.51 -0.77 -10.00
N GLN A 251 5.51 0.11 -10.11
CA GLN A 251 5.32 1.49 -10.56
C GLN A 251 5.18 1.55 -12.08
N ASP A 252 4.26 2.37 -12.58
CA ASP A 252 4.15 2.67 -14.01
C ASP A 252 4.31 4.18 -14.31
N PRO A 253 4.69 4.56 -15.55
CA PRO A 253 4.95 5.96 -15.89
C PRO A 253 3.74 6.91 -15.83
N VAL A 254 2.52 6.38 -15.80
CA VAL A 254 1.28 7.18 -15.89
C VAL A 254 0.62 7.32 -14.53
N TYR A 255 0.48 6.22 -13.80
CA TYR A 255 -0.25 6.13 -12.53
C TYR A 255 0.66 5.86 -11.33
N GLY A 256 1.95 5.61 -11.56
CA GLY A 256 2.90 5.24 -10.51
C GLY A 256 2.42 3.99 -9.78
N GLY A 257 2.25 4.11 -8.47
CA GLY A 257 1.76 3.03 -7.61
C GLY A 257 0.25 2.90 -7.54
N LEU A 258 -0.54 3.76 -8.19
CA LEU A 258 -2.00 3.72 -8.08
C LEU A 258 -2.56 2.46 -8.76
N LYS A 259 -3.38 1.71 -8.01
CA LYS A 259 -4.07 0.50 -8.46
C LYS A 259 -5.57 0.61 -8.23
N LYS A 260 -6.32 -0.20 -8.97
CA LYS A 260 -7.77 -0.35 -8.87
C LYS A 260 -8.10 -1.84 -8.86
N VAL A 261 -8.86 -2.27 -7.87
CA VAL A 261 -9.33 -3.66 -7.71
C VAL A 261 -10.78 -3.67 -7.22
N THR A 262 -11.47 -4.79 -7.34
CA THR A 262 -12.76 -5.00 -6.68
C THR A 262 -12.58 -5.24 -5.17
N PRO A 263 -13.61 -5.01 -4.34
CA PRO A 263 -13.58 -5.37 -2.93
C PRO A 263 -13.31 -6.86 -2.70
N GLU A 264 -13.88 -7.73 -3.53
CA GLU A 264 -13.72 -9.18 -3.49
C GLU A 264 -12.26 -9.59 -3.73
N GLU A 265 -11.61 -9.04 -4.77
CA GLU A 265 -10.20 -9.27 -5.06
C GLU A 265 -9.31 -8.81 -3.89
N LEU A 266 -9.59 -7.63 -3.34
CA LEU A 266 -8.80 -7.09 -2.24
C LEU A 266 -8.94 -7.93 -0.97
N LEU A 267 -10.17 -8.30 -0.58
CA LEU A 267 -10.39 -9.14 0.61
C LEU A 267 -9.85 -10.55 0.41
N ALA A 268 -9.90 -11.10 -0.81
CA ALA A 268 -9.28 -12.38 -1.11
C ALA A 268 -7.76 -12.33 -0.92
N ALA A 269 -7.11 -11.26 -1.39
CA ALA A 269 -5.67 -11.05 -1.19
C ALA A 269 -5.32 -10.82 0.29
N MET A 270 -6.19 -10.17 1.07
CA MET A 270 -6.04 -10.05 2.53
C MET A 270 -6.15 -11.42 3.21
N CYS A 271 -7.17 -12.22 2.89
CA CYS A 271 -7.37 -13.56 3.48
C CYS A 271 -6.20 -14.53 3.27
N ALA A 272 -5.40 -14.32 2.22
CA ALA A 272 -4.23 -15.14 1.92
C ALA A 272 -2.99 -14.78 2.77
N CYS A 273 -3.04 -13.67 3.51
CA CYS A 273 -1.98 -13.23 4.41
C CYS A 273 -1.95 -14.05 5.71
N GLN A 274 -0.75 -14.21 6.27
CA GLN A 274 -0.50 -14.55 7.66
C GLN A 274 -1.09 -13.50 8.63
N GLU A 275 -0.98 -12.22 8.30
CA GLU A 275 -1.66 -11.11 9.00
C GLU A 275 -2.77 -10.52 8.10
N PRO A 276 -3.95 -11.16 8.03
CA PRO A 276 -5.03 -10.79 7.10
C PRO A 276 -5.78 -9.55 7.59
N ASN A 277 -5.08 -8.42 7.62
CA ASN A 277 -5.56 -7.20 8.26
C ASN A 277 -5.76 -6.04 7.29
N TYR A 278 -6.67 -5.16 7.67
CA TYR A 278 -6.65 -3.77 7.27
C TYR A 278 -6.86 -2.87 8.48
N ALA A 279 -6.46 -1.61 8.38
CA ALA A 279 -6.80 -0.59 9.35
C ALA A 279 -7.66 0.51 8.73
N TRP A 280 -8.64 0.95 9.52
CA TRP A 280 -9.65 1.96 9.23
C TRP A 280 -9.80 2.86 10.45
#